data_AF-A0A2N2U0C1-F1
#
_entry.id   AF-A0A2N2U0C1-F1
#
_cell.length_a   1.000
_cell.length_b   1.000
_cell.length_c   1.000
_cell.angle_alpha   90.00
_cell.angle_beta   90.00
_cell.angle_gamma   90.00
#
_symmetry.space_group_name_H-M   'P 1'
#
loop_
_entity.id
_entity.type
_entity.pdbx_description
1 polymer ?
#
loop_
_entity_poly.entity_id
_entity_poly.type
_entity_poly.pdbx_seq_one_letter_code
_entity_poly.pdbx_strand_id
1 'polypeptide(L)' 'TFWCNKCGGMASQRTCPHTKDDRILLSGTKVRSMLSEGQDLPVEFSRPEVAKVLQKYYAGLSAEQNVKVELKGHSAA' A
#
# COMPACT_ATOMS: atom_id res chain seq x y z
N THR A 1 3.70 3.32 11.75
CA THR A 1 3.03 2.03 12.01
C THR A 1 3.22 1.15 10.80
N PHE A 2 3.04 -0.16 10.94
CA PHE A 2 3.26 -1.14 9.88
C PHE A 2 2.29 -2.31 10.08
N TRP A 3 1.99 -3.05 9.03
CA TRP A 3 1.37 -4.36 9.19
C TRP A 3 2.43 -5.36 9.63
N CYS A 4 2.10 -6.26 10.56
CA CYS A 4 2.98 -7.37 10.93
C CYS A 4 2.31 -8.71 10.68
N ASN A 5 2.94 -9.55 9.85
CA ASN A 5 2.42 -10.85 9.47
C ASN A 5 2.27 -11.80 10.67
N LYS A 6 3.20 -11.75 11.62
CA LYS A 6 3.12 -12.55 12.86
C LYS A 6 2.08 -12.05 13.86
N CYS A 7 1.78 -10.74 13.86
CA CYS A 7 0.73 -10.19 14.71
C CYS A 7 -0.66 -10.27 14.07
N GLY A 8 -0.73 -10.49 12.75
CA GLY A 8 -1.98 -10.48 11.99
C GLY A 8 -2.67 -9.11 11.99
N GLY A 9 -1.92 -8.02 12.11
CA GLY A 9 -2.51 -6.70 12.30
C GLY A 9 -1.53 -5.54 12.22
N MET A 10 -2.10 -4.33 12.28
CA MET A 10 -1.37 -3.08 12.36
C MET A 10 -0.67 -2.95 13.72
N ALA A 11 0.62 -2.66 13.69
CA ALA A 11 1.46 -2.52 14.86
C ALA A 11 2.42 -1.32 14.74
N SER A 12 3.14 -1.09 15.82
CA SER A 12 4.20 -0.09 15.93
C SER A 12 5.48 -0.73 16.46
N GLN A 13 6.60 -0.02 16.38
CA GLN A 13 7.86 -0.50 16.97
C GLN A 13 7.77 -0.67 18.49
N ARG A 14 6.82 0.01 19.16
CA ARG A 14 6.58 -0.11 20.60
C ARG A 14 5.75 -1.34 20.95
N THR A 15 4.85 -1.76 20.05
CA THR A 15 3.84 -2.80 20.32
C THR A 15 4.12 -4.14 19.65
N CYS A 16 5.12 -4.21 18.77
CA CYS A 16 5.51 -5.43 18.08
C CYS A 16 7.03 -5.63 18.12
N PRO A 17 7.52 -6.77 18.67
CA PRO A 17 8.95 -7.07 18.76
C PRO A 17 9.53 -7.72 17.49
N HIS A 18 8.72 -8.07 16.48
CA HIS A 18 9.16 -8.81 15.30
C HIS A 18 10.08 -8.00 14.39
N THR A 19 10.95 -8.66 13.63
CA THR A 19 11.95 -8.02 12.75
C THR A 19 11.31 -7.43 11.50
N LYS A 20 12.11 -6.73 10.67
CA LYS A 20 11.63 -6.13 9.42
C LYS A 20 11.07 -7.15 8.43
N ASP A 21 11.52 -8.40 8.48
CA ASP A 21 11.07 -9.47 7.57
C ASP A 21 9.59 -9.81 7.78
N ASP A 22 9.09 -9.62 9.00
CA ASP A 22 7.67 -9.82 9.34
C ASP A 22 6.83 -8.55 9.19
N ARG A 23 7.42 -7.43 8.73
CA ARG A 23 6.78 -6.11 8.68
C ARG A 23 6.55 -5.69 7.23
N ILE A 24 5.31 -5.30 6.93
CA ILE A 24 4.96 -4.71 5.64
C ILE A 24 4.79 -3.20 5.85
N LEU A 25 5.62 -2.44 5.14
CA LEU A 25 5.63 -0.98 5.11
C LEU A 25 5.12 -0.51 3.75
N LEU A 26 3.82 -0.32 3.63
CA LEU A 26 3.22 0.24 2.43
C LEU A 26 2.87 1.70 2.67
N SER A 27 3.53 2.62 1.96
CA SER A 27 3.19 4.05 2.02
C SER A 27 2.03 4.37 1.08
N GLY A 28 1.24 5.40 1.41
CA GLY A 28 0.18 5.86 0.52
C GLY A 28 0.68 6.28 -0.86
N THR A 29 1.93 6.71 -0.97
CA THR A 29 2.59 7.00 -2.26
C THR A 29 2.74 5.73 -3.09
N LYS A 30 3.25 4.63 -2.51
CA LYS A 30 3.37 3.34 -3.20
C LYS A 30 2.02 2.78 -3.61
N VAL A 31 1.00 2.91 -2.76
CA VAL A 31 -0.39 2.52 -3.08
C VAL A 31 -0.93 3.26 -4.29
N ARG A 32 -0.77 4.58 -4.34
CA ARG A 32 -1.21 5.37 -5.51
C ARG A 32 -0.43 4.99 -6.77
N SER A 33 0.86 4.68 -6.66
CA SER A 33 1.66 4.18 -7.79
C SER A 33 1.07 2.89 -8.33
N MET A 34 0.87 1.90 -7.45
CA MET A 34 0.31 0.59 -7.79
C MET A 34 -1.07 0.73 -8.45
N LEU A 35 -1.96 1.54 -7.89
CA LEU A 35 -3.29 1.78 -8.46
C LEU A 35 -3.23 2.47 -9.82
N SER A 36 -2.38 3.48 -9.99
CA SER A 36 -2.16 4.14 -11.29
C SER A 36 -1.54 3.20 -12.33
N GLU A 37 -0.72 2.24 -11.90
CA GLU A 37 -0.09 1.20 -12.74
C GLU A 37 -1.01 0.00 -12.98
N GLY A 38 -2.20 -0.04 -12.37
CA GLY A 38 -3.16 -1.15 -12.49
C GLY A 38 -2.73 -2.41 -11.73
N GLN A 39 -1.82 -2.31 -10.76
CA GLN A 39 -1.40 -3.43 -9.91
C GLN A 39 -2.39 -3.71 -8.77
N ASP A 40 -2.39 -4.96 -8.30
CA ASP A 40 -3.20 -5.39 -7.16
C ASP A 40 -2.62 -4.93 -5.82
N LEU A 41 -3.51 -4.46 -4.94
CA LEU A 41 -3.13 -4.12 -3.57
C LEU A 41 -3.10 -5.38 -2.68
N PRO A 42 -2.09 -5.53 -1.80
CA PRO A 42 -2.05 -6.63 -0.84
C PRO A 42 -3.27 -6.62 0.09
N VAL A 43 -3.78 -7.80 0.43
CA VAL A 43 -4.95 -7.97 1.32
C VAL A 43 -4.68 -7.49 2.74
N GLU A 44 -3.41 -7.53 3.15
CA GLU A 44 -2.87 -7.03 4.40
C GLU A 44 -2.99 -5.50 4.51
N PHE A 45 -3.09 -4.80 3.37
CA PHE A 45 -3.24 -3.36 3.33
C PHE A 45 -4.69 -2.92 3.15
N SER A 46 -5.41 -3.54 2.21
CA SER A 46 -6.81 -3.21 1.96
C SER A 46 -7.62 -4.46 1.76
N ARG A 47 -8.84 -4.46 2.30
CA ARG A 47 -9.78 -5.54 2.07
C ARG A 47 -10.08 -5.65 0.56
N PRO A 48 -10.22 -6.85 -0.02
CA PRO A 48 -10.37 -7.03 -1.46
C PRO A 48 -11.51 -6.21 -2.09
N GLU A 49 -12.63 -6.06 -1.38
CA GLU A 49 -13.77 -5.26 -1.85
C GLU A 49 -13.46 -3.77 -1.93
N VAL A 50 -12.61 -3.25 -1.04
CA VAL A 50 -12.17 -1.86 -1.05
C VAL A 50 -11.13 -1.65 -2.16
N ALA A 51 -10.18 -2.58 -2.29
CA ALA A 51 -9.18 -2.54 -3.36
C ALA A 51 -9.83 -2.48 -4.74
N LYS A 52 -10.87 -3.29 -4.99
CA LYS A 52 -11.62 -3.27 -6.25
C LYS A 52 -12.30 -1.94 -6.55
N VAL A 53 -12.86 -1.27 -5.54
CA VAL A 53 -13.47 0.05 -5.70
C VAL A 53 -12.40 1.08 -6.09
N LEU A 54 -11.25 1.05 -5.44
CA LEU A 54 -10.13 1.93 -5.75
C LEU A 54 -9.59 1.68 -7.16
N GLN A 55 -9.36 0.43 -7.53
CA GLN A 55 -8.91 0.06 -8.88
C GLN A 55 -9.89 0.52 -9.95
N LYS A 56 -11.20 0.32 -9.75
CA LYS A 56 -12.22 0.78 -10.69
C LYS A 56 -12.18 2.30 -10.89
N TYR A 57 -11.95 3.05 -9.82
CA TYR A 57 -11.79 4.50 -9.90
C TYR A 57 -10.54 4.88 -10.71
N TYR A 58 -9.39 4.30 -10.40
CA TYR A 58 -8.13 4.60 -11.09
C TYR A 58 -8.11 4.17 -12.56
N ALA A 59 -8.77 3.05 -12.89
CA ALA A 59 -8.94 2.59 -14.27
C ALA A 59 -9.80 3.54 -15.12
N GLY A 60 -10.64 4.38 -14.49
CA GLY A 60 -11.45 5.39 -15.17
C GLY A 60 -10.77 6.75 -15.33
N LEU A 61 -9.57 6.95 -14.79
CA LEU A 61 -8.82 8.20 -14.90
C LEU A 61 -8.08 8.26 -16.24
N SER A 62 -8.08 9.43 -16.88
CA SER A 62 -7.23 9.66 -18.05
C SER A 62 -5.75 9.70 -17.65
N ALA A 63 -4.84 9.49 -18.62
CA ALA A 63 -3.41 9.50 -18.36
C ALA A 63 -2.91 10.84 -17.78
N GLU A 64 -3.60 11.95 -18.06
CA GLU A 64 -3.30 13.27 -17.48
C GLU A 64 -3.79 13.43 -16.04
N GLN A 65 -4.81 12.66 -15.65
CA GLN A 65 -5.40 12.67 -14.31
C GLN A 65 -4.71 11.68 -13.36
N ASN A 66 -4.02 10.67 -13.90
CA ASN A 66 -3.23 9.75 -13.11
C ASN A 66 -2.05 10.49 -12.48
N VAL A 67 -1.97 10.43 -11.15
CA VAL A 67 -0.93 11.12 -10.37
C VAL A 67 0.44 10.58 -10.81
N LYS A 68 1.32 11.46 -11.30
CA LYS A 68 2.75 11.15 -11.45
C LYS A 68 3.33 10.96 -10.06
N VAL A 69 3.48 9.71 -9.64
CA VAL A 69 4.02 9.36 -8.33
C VAL A 69 5.55 9.35 -8.40
N GLU A 70 6.19 10.37 -7.85
CA GLU A 70 7.62 10.34 -7.58
C GLU A 70 7.89 9.57 -6.29
N LEU A 71 8.46 8.37 -6.39
CA LEU A 71 8.88 7.56 -5.24
C LEU A 71 10.15 8.15 -4.62
N LYS A 72 10.01 9.19 -3.79
CA LYS A 72 11.11 9.76 -2.99
C LYS A 72 11.10 9.23 -1.55
N GLY A 73 12.27 8.83 -1.04
CA GLY A 73 12.49 8.49 0.38
C GLY A 73 12.00 7.10 0.81
N HIS A 74 11.54 6.96 2.07
CA HIS A 74 11.11 5.70 2.73
C HIS A 74 10.00 4.91 2.00
N SER A 75 9.46 5.43 0.90
CA SER A 75 8.44 4.80 0.05
C SER A 75 9.03 3.93 -1.08
N ALA A 76 10.34 4.00 -1.32
CA ALA A 76 11.01 3.28 -2.40
C ALA A 76 11.51 1.88 -2.01
N ALA A 77 11.56 1.57 -0.71
CA ALA A 77 11.93 0.25 -0.20
C ALA A 77 10.75 -0.73 -0.24
#